data_AF-A0A0Q0B9R2-F1
#
_entry.id   AF-A0A0Q0B9R2-F1
#
_cell.length_a   1.000
_cell.length_b   1.000
_cell.length_c   1.000
_cell.angle_alpha   90.00
_cell.angle_beta   90.00
_cell.angle_gamma   90.00
#
_symmetry.space_group_name_H-M   'P 1'
#
loop_
_entity.id
_entity.type
_entity.pdbx_description
1 polymer ?
#
loop_
_entity_poly.entity_id
_entity_poly.type
_entity_poly.pdbx_seq_one_letter_code
_entity_poly.pdbx_strand_id
1 'polypeptide(L)'
;MANYEVRLSVEDIEGDDTPEVIVEFWNSELANERTGTRGDIEFTAFVTARGKGVPYDTVKSKADVDGNQKTDAKDDDILLELVNAFMKMDLSIKS
;
A
#
# COMPACT_ATOMS: atom_id res chain seq x y z
N MET A 1 6.45 17.88 11.68
CA MET A 1 5.62 16.67 11.76
C MET A 1 5.68 16.00 10.40
N ALA A 2 5.61 14.67 10.33
CA ALA A 2 5.47 14.01 9.03
C ALA A 2 4.06 14.30 8.51
N ASN A 3 3.95 14.83 7.29
CA ASN A 3 2.67 15.17 6.67
C ASN A 3 2.08 13.99 5.87
N TYR A 4 2.86 12.91 5.73
CA TYR A 4 2.52 11.71 4.99
C TYR A 4 2.82 10.47 5.81
N GLU A 5 1.89 9.52 5.79
CA GLU A 5 2.02 8.19 6.33
C GLU A 5 1.79 7.17 5.21
N VAL A 6 2.60 6.11 5.19
CA VAL A 6 2.33 4.92 4.39
C VAL A 6 1.81 3.85 5.36
N ARG A 7 0.54 3.48 5.20
CA ARG A 7 -0.13 2.47 6.03
C ARG A 7 -0.29 1.20 5.22
N LEU A 8 0.16 0.08 5.78
CA LEU A 8 0.06 -1.22 5.13
C LEU A 8 -0.88 -2.12 5.93
N SER A 9 -1.79 -2.78 5.23
CA SER A 9 -2.65 -3.82 5.79
C SER A 9 -2.69 -5.04 4.88
N VAL A 10 -3.04 -6.19 5.46
CA VAL A 10 -3.10 -7.48 4.77
C VAL A 10 -4.53 -8.01 4.89
N GLU A 11 -5.17 -8.29 3.77
CA GLU A 11 -6.54 -8.80 3.71
C GLU A 11 -6.74 -9.70 2.50
N ASP A 12 -7.45 -10.82 2.66
CA ASP A 12 -7.87 -11.67 1.53
C ASP A 12 -9.15 -11.09 0.93
N ILE A 13 -9.00 -10.24 -0.09
CA ILE A 13 -10.11 -9.57 -0.75
C ILE A 13 -10.65 -10.44 -1.89
N GLU A 14 -9.77 -11.18 -2.57
CA GLU A 14 -10.12 -11.97 -3.74
C GLU A 14 -10.71 -13.35 -3.39
N GLY A 15 -10.56 -13.79 -2.14
CA GLY A 15 -11.13 -15.03 -1.62
C GLY A 15 -10.42 -16.27 -2.17
N ASP A 16 -9.14 -16.15 -2.51
CA ASP A 16 -8.33 -17.20 -3.13
C ASP A 16 -7.25 -17.78 -2.19
N ASP A 17 -7.36 -17.49 -0.88
CA ASP A 17 -6.40 -17.83 0.16
C ASP A 17 -4.99 -17.21 -0.02
N THR A 18 -4.86 -16.23 -0.94
CA THR A 18 -3.66 -15.42 -1.16
C THR A 18 -3.97 -13.99 -0.76
N PRO A 19 -3.63 -13.56 0.48
CA PRO A 19 -4.01 -12.24 0.93
C PRO A 19 -3.35 -11.16 0.08
N GLU A 20 -4.05 -10.06 -0.16
CA GLU A 20 -3.48 -8.88 -0.77
C GLU A 20 -2.91 -7.91 0.25
N VAL A 21 -2.00 -7.07 -0.21
CA VAL A 21 -1.47 -5.95 0.57
C VAL A 21 -2.06 -4.65 0.04
N ILE A 22 -2.76 -3.96 0.93
CA ILE A 22 -3.30 -2.62 0.71
C ILE A 22 -2.24 -1.64 1.19
N VAL A 23 -1.85 -0.72 0.32
CA VAL A 23 -0.90 0.36 0.64
C VAL A 23 -1.65 1.68 0.56
N GLU A 24 -1.95 2.27 1.71
CA GLU A 24 -2.62 3.56 1.80
C GLU A 24 -1.62 4.68 2.05
N PHE A 25 -1.71 5.72 1.23
CA PHE A 25 -0.93 6.94 1.38
C PHE A 25 -1.83 7.98 2.02
N TRP A 26 -1.66 8.13 3.34
CA TRP A 26 -2.46 9.04 4.13
C TRP A 26 -1.75 10.38 4.28
N ASN A 27 -2.49 11.46 4.06
CA ASN A 27 -1.98 12.81 4.11
C ASN A 27 -2.75 13.61 5.17
N SER A 28 -2.02 14.11 6.17
CA SER A 28 -2.58 14.85 7.30
C SER A 28 -3.18 16.20 6.91
N GLU A 29 -2.88 16.71 5.73
CA GLU A 29 -3.30 18.03 5.27
C GLU A 29 -4.60 18.00 4.44
N LEU A 30 -5.00 16.82 3.93
CA LEU A 30 -6.22 16.67 3.15
C LEU A 30 -7.46 16.90 4.02
N ALA A 31 -8.47 17.54 3.45
CA ALA A 31 -9.75 17.71 4.11
C ALA A 31 -10.56 16.42 3.98
N ASN A 32 -10.95 15.84 5.12
CA ASN A 32 -11.83 14.68 5.14
C ASN A 32 -13.29 15.15 5.16
N GLU A 33 -13.97 15.08 4.02
CA GLU A 33 -15.36 15.56 3.90
C GLU A 33 -16.34 14.73 4.76
N ARG A 34 -16.00 13.47 5.05
CA ARG A 34 -16.85 12.57 5.82
C ARG A 34 -16.83 12.88 7.32
N THR A 35 -15.70 13.35 7.85
CA THR A 35 -15.54 13.66 9.28
C THR A 35 -15.51 15.15 9.58
N GLY A 36 -15.28 16.00 8.58
CA GLY A 36 -15.08 17.44 8.75
C GLY A 36 -13.73 17.81 9.40
N THR A 37 -12.80 16.86 9.50
CA THR A 37 -11.46 17.07 10.08
C THR A 37 -10.38 16.96 9.01
N ARG A 38 -9.15 17.38 9.32
CA ARG A 38 -8.00 17.11 8.45
C ARG A 38 -7.53 15.66 8.57
N GLY A 39 -6.90 15.15 7.53
CA GLY A 39 -6.38 13.79 7.42
C GLY A 39 -7.27 12.90 6.55
N ASP A 40 -6.80 12.58 5.35
CA ASP A 40 -7.50 11.66 4.45
C ASP A 40 -6.54 10.79 3.64
N ILE A 41 -7.09 9.73 3.04
CA ILE A 41 -6.36 8.90 2.08
C ILE A 41 -6.24 9.68 0.78
N GLU A 42 -5.00 9.92 0.34
CA GLU A 42 -4.77 10.58 -0.94
C GLU A 42 -4.84 9.59 -2.10
N PHE A 43 -4.28 8.40 -1.91
CA PHE A 43 -4.36 7.30 -2.85
C PHE A 43 -4.09 5.96 -2.18
N THR A 44 -4.52 4.90 -2.86
CA THR A 44 -4.35 3.52 -2.43
C THR A 44 -3.77 2.70 -3.58
N ALA A 45 -2.71 1.96 -3.29
CA ALA A 45 -2.21 0.90 -4.16
C ALA A 45 -2.64 -0.47 -3.62
N PHE A 46 -2.80 -1.41 -4.54
CA PHE A 46 -3.24 -2.76 -4.24
C PHE A 46 -2.27 -3.74 -4.88
N VAL A 47 -1.63 -4.58 -4.06
CA VAL A 47 -0.60 -5.50 -4.52
C VAL A 47 -1.01 -6.92 -4.22
N THR A 48 -1.00 -7.77 -5.25
CA THR A 48 -1.35 -9.19 -5.16
C THR A 48 -0.17 -10.08 -5.56
N ALA A 49 -0.27 -11.35 -5.21
CA ALA A 49 0.61 -12.40 -5.66
C ALA A 49 -0.19 -13.39 -6.50
N ARG A 50 0.43 -13.99 -7.51
CA ARG A 50 -0.19 -15.05 -8.33
C ARG A 50 -0.62 -16.33 -7.58
N GLY A 51 -0.40 -16.40 -6.27
CA GLY A 51 -0.80 -17.53 -5.45
C GLY A 51 -0.13 -17.55 -4.07
N LYS A 52 -0.65 -18.41 -3.19
CA LYS A 52 -0.22 -18.51 -1.80
C LYS A 52 1.27 -18.82 -1.64
N GLY A 53 1.94 -18.03 -0.80
CA GLY A 53 3.32 -18.27 -0.38
C GLY A 53 4.37 -17.94 -1.43
N VAL A 54 4.00 -17.29 -2.55
CA VAL A 54 4.95 -16.74 -3.52
C VAL A 54 5.12 -15.23 -3.30
N PRO A 55 6.22 -14.62 -3.77
CA PRO A 55 6.39 -13.18 -3.73
C PRO A 55 5.26 -12.45 -4.47
N TYR A 56 4.90 -11.27 -3.96
CA TYR A 56 3.99 -10.35 -4.63
C TYR A 56 4.61 -9.85 -5.93
N ASP A 57 3.85 -9.85 -7.01
CA ASP A 57 4.35 -9.61 -8.37
C ASP A 57 3.46 -8.68 -9.21
N THR A 58 2.28 -8.28 -8.71
CA THR A 58 1.31 -7.53 -9.49
C THR A 58 0.74 -6.35 -8.68
N VAL A 59 0.82 -5.15 -9.25
CA VAL A 59 0.14 -3.94 -8.73
C VAL A 59 -1.14 -3.70 -9.54
N LYS A 60 -2.31 -3.77 -8.89
CA LYS A 60 -3.62 -3.58 -9.54
C LYS A 60 -4.08 -2.12 -9.56
N SER A 61 -3.71 -1.33 -8.55
CA SER A 61 -4.01 0.11 -8.48
C SER A 61 -2.71 0.89 -8.52
N LYS A 62 -2.46 1.60 -9.63
CA LYS A 62 -1.23 2.34 -9.86
C LYS A 62 -1.27 3.69 -9.14
N ALA A 63 -0.15 4.08 -8.55
CA ALA A 63 0.07 5.38 -7.95
C ALA A 63 1.46 5.89 -8.32
N ASP A 64 1.60 7.20 -8.52
CA ASP A 64 2.91 7.84 -8.68
C ASP A 64 3.57 7.90 -7.30
N VAL A 65 4.53 7.01 -7.05
CA VAL A 65 5.21 6.88 -5.75
C VAL A 65 6.64 7.40 -5.81
N ASP A 66 7.14 7.73 -7.00
CA ASP A 66 8.47 8.29 -7.20
C ASP A 66 8.48 9.81 -7.52
N GLY A 67 7.30 10.40 -7.72
CA GLY A 67 7.07 11.83 -7.90
C GLY A 67 7.32 12.33 -9.32
N ASN A 68 7.32 11.46 -10.33
CA ASN A 68 7.62 11.81 -11.71
C ASN A 68 6.40 12.29 -12.53
N GLN A 69 5.23 12.37 -11.89
CA GLN A 69 3.92 12.74 -12.47
C GLN A 69 3.40 11.76 -13.52
N LYS A 70 3.88 10.53 -13.49
CA LYS A 70 3.39 9.42 -14.31
C LYS A 70 3.23 8.20 -13.42
N THR A 71 2.37 7.29 -13.86
CA THR A 71 2.29 5.94 -13.31
C THR A 71 2.96 5.00 -14.30
N ASP A 72 4.14 4.51 -13.95
CA ASP A 72 4.95 3.64 -14.81
C ASP A 72 5.50 2.41 -14.07
N ALA A 73 6.38 1.66 -14.74
CA ALA A 73 6.91 0.41 -14.20
C ALA A 73 7.78 0.62 -12.96
N LYS A 74 8.41 1.80 -12.81
CA LYS A 74 9.25 2.10 -11.66
C LYS A 74 8.44 2.30 -10.40
N ASP A 75 7.23 2.86 -10.52
CA ASP A 75 6.28 2.93 -9.42
C ASP A 75 5.86 1.53 -8.94
N ASP A 76 5.55 0.66 -9.90
CA ASP A 76 5.19 -0.73 -9.62
C ASP A 76 6.34 -1.46 -8.91
N ASP A 77 7.59 -1.29 -9.38
CA ASP A 77 8.78 -1.89 -8.76
C ASP A 77 8.96 -1.44 -7.31
N ILE A 78 8.81 -0.14 -7.02
CA ILE A 78 8.91 0.41 -5.66
C ILE A 78 7.84 -0.18 -4.74
N LEU A 79 6.59 -0.26 -5.21
CA LEU A 79 5.49 -0.84 -4.44
C LEU A 79 5.71 -2.33 -4.16
N LEU A 80 6.20 -3.08 -5.16
CA LEU A 80 6.53 -4.50 -5.02
C LEU A 80 7.67 -4.72 -4.02
N GLU A 81 8.71 -3.89 -4.06
CA GLU A 81 9.83 -3.97 -3.09
C GLU A 81 9.34 -3.70 -1.66
N LEU A 82 8.54 -2.64 -1.46
CA LEU A 82 7.97 -2.28 -0.16
C LEU A 82 7.11 -3.42 0.40
N VAL A 83 6.17 -3.94 -0.40
CA VAL A 83 5.25 -5.01 0.01
C VAL A 83 6.00 -6.30 0.32
N ASN A 84 6.94 -6.70 -0.54
CA ASN A 84 7.73 -7.91 -0.29
C ASN A 84 8.66 -7.77 0.93
N ALA A 85 9.08 -6.56 1.30
CA ALA A 85 9.79 -6.32 2.56
C ALA A 85 8.85 -6.41 3.76
N PHE A 86 7.69 -5.75 3.70
CA PHE A 86 6.66 -5.78 4.74
C PHE A 86 6.21 -7.20 5.08
N MET A 87 5.95 -8.03 4.06
CA MET A 87 5.51 -9.42 4.24
C MET A 87 6.56 -10.35 4.86
N LYS A 88 7.82 -9.91 4.96
CA LYS A 88 8.89 -10.63 5.67
C LYS A 88 9.04 -10.18 7.12
N MET A 89 8.37 -9.10 7.52
CA MET A 89 8.47 -8.58 8.89
C MET A 89 7.70 -9.49 9.86
N ASP A 90 8.32 -9.78 11.00
CA ASP A 90 7.60 -10.34 12.14
C ASP A 90 6.91 -9.21 12.91
N LEU A 91 5.63 -8.99 12.60
CA LEU A 91 4.82 -7.95 13.25
C LEU A 91 4.34 -8.35 14.66
N SER A 92 4.66 -9.57 15.11
CA SER A 92 4.29 -10.06 16.44
C SER A 92 5.30 -9.66 17.53
N ILE A 93 6.42 -9.04 17.16
CA ILE A 93 7.45 -8.56 18.08
C ILE A 93 6.82 -7.56 19.07
N LYS A 94 6.76 -7.94 20.34
CA LYS A 94 6.40 -7.06 21.44
C LYS A 94 7.67 -6.41 21.98
N SER A 95 7.73 -5.08 21.93
CA SER A 95 8.75 -4.26 22.59
C SER A 95 8.56 -4.24 24.11
#